data_AF-A0A1G0XZ85-F1
#
_entry.id   AF-A0A1G0XZ85-F1
#
_cell.length_a   1.000
_cell.length_b   1.000
_cell.length_c   1.000
_cell.angle_alpha   90.00
_cell.angle_beta   90.00
_cell.angle_gamma   90.00
#
_symmetry.space_group_name_H-M   'P 1'
#
loop_
_entity.id
_entity.type
_entity.pdbx_description
1 polymer ?
#
loop_
_entity_poly.entity_id
_entity_poly.type
_entity_poly.pdbx_seq_one_letter_code
_entity_poly.pdbx_strand_id
1 'polypeptide(L)'
;MFGPFGIIIILGIMIFLLFRSQKKEARRRQEMLNSIKTGDKVVTAGGIYGEVTSVKNDSFVVKIADNVKIEVCKTGVNTVVNNAAPAENKSPDYNKDSK
;
A
#
# COMPACT_ATOMS: atom_id res chain seq x y z
N MET A 1 -10.84 -42.11 16.92
CA MET A 1 -11.25 -40.70 17.08
C MET A 1 -10.00 -39.84 16.89
N PHE A 2 -9.60 -39.60 15.64
CA PHE A 2 -8.45 -38.73 15.32
C PHE A 2 -8.89 -37.29 15.61
N GLY A 3 -8.53 -36.80 16.79
CA GLY A 3 -8.97 -35.50 17.30
C GLY A 3 -8.42 -34.31 16.50
N PRO A 4 -8.70 -33.06 16.96
CA PRO A 4 -8.41 -31.82 16.24
C PRO A 4 -6.93 -31.56 15.89
N PHE A 5 -6.02 -32.45 16.27
CA PHE A 5 -4.57 -32.40 15.98
C PHE A 5 -4.24 -32.24 14.49
N GLY A 6 -4.96 -32.93 13.59
CA GLY A 6 -4.72 -32.79 12.14
C GLY A 6 -5.05 -31.39 11.61
N ILE A 7 -6.13 -30.79 12.13
CA ILE A 7 -6.57 -29.44 11.76
C ILE A 7 -5.60 -28.39 12.30
N ILE A 8 -5.09 -28.58 13.53
CA ILE A 8 -4.11 -27.67 14.15
C ILE A 8 -2.79 -27.64 13.36
N ILE A 9 -2.33 -28.78 12.84
CA ILE A 9 -1.10 -28.85 12.02
C ILE A 9 -1.28 -28.10 10.69
N ILE A 10 -2.40 -28.32 9.99
CA ILE A 10 -2.72 -27.62 8.74
C ILE A 10 -2.88 -26.11 8.96
N LEU A 11 -3.58 -25.69 10.01
CA LEU A 11 -3.71 -24.28 10.39
C LEU A 11 -2.35 -23.66 10.74
N GLY A 12 -1.50 -24.38 11.48
CA GLY A 12 -0.16 -23.92 11.84
C GLY A 12 0.71 -23.62 10.62
N ILE A 13 0.69 -24.52 9.62
CA ILE A 13 1.42 -24.34 8.35
C ILE A 13 0.85 -23.16 7.56
N MET A 14 -0.48 -23.03 7.44
CA MET A 14 -1.12 -21.93 6.74
C MET A 14 -0.84 -20.57 7.39
N ILE A 15 -0.94 -20.48 8.72
CA ILE A 15 -0.67 -19.25 9.49
C ILE A 15 0.81 -18.86 9.34
N PHE A 16 1.73 -19.83 9.39
CA PHE A 16 3.16 -19.58 9.22
C PHE A 16 3.48 -18.96 7.85
N LEU A 17 2.87 -19.46 6.78
CA LEU A 17 3.05 -18.91 5.42
C LEU A 17 2.52 -17.47 5.31
N LEU A 18 1.34 -17.17 5.86
CA LEU A 18 0.75 -15.83 5.82
C LEU A 18 1.52 -14.81 6.67
N PHE A 19 1.94 -15.19 7.88
CA PHE A 19 2.62 -14.30 8.82
C PHE A 19 3.99 -13.82 8.30
N ARG A 20 4.68 -14.66 7.50
CA ARG A 20 5.93 -14.30 6.83
C ARG A 20 5.74 -13.24 5.74
N SER A 21 4.57 -13.18 5.09
CA SER A 21 4.30 -12.22 4.02
C SER A 21 3.96 -10.83 4.56
N GLN A 22 3.10 -10.77 5.58
CA GLN A 22 2.52 -9.53 6.11
C GLN A 22 3.56 -8.49 6.56
N LYS A 23 4.63 -8.93 7.24
CA LYS A 23 5.70 -8.02 7.71
C LYS A 23 6.44 -7.33 6.57
N LYS A 24 6.53 -7.96 5.39
CA LYS A 24 7.20 -7.39 4.22
C LYS A 24 6.38 -6.26 3.61
N GLU A 25 5.06 -6.40 3.57
CA GLU A 25 4.17 -5.38 3.02
C GLU A 25 4.10 -4.14 3.90
N ALA A 26 4.02 -4.32 5.23
CA ALA A 26 4.05 -3.20 6.17
C ALA A 26 5.35 -2.38 6.05
N ARG A 27 6.50 -3.07 5.95
CA ARG A 27 7.80 -2.43 5.79
C ARG A 27 7.92 -1.70 4.45
N ARG A 28 7.50 -2.32 3.34
CA ARG A 28 7.47 -1.68 2.02
C ARG A 28 6.60 -0.43 2.01
N ARG A 29 5.46 -0.46 2.69
CA ARG A 29 4.57 0.70 2.81
C ARG A 29 5.23 1.83 3.59
N GLN A 30 5.88 1.53 4.72
CA GLN A 30 6.64 2.54 5.47
C GLN A 30 7.79 3.14 4.64
N GLU A 31 8.54 2.31 3.92
CA GLU A 31 9.62 2.75 3.04
C GLU A 31 9.09 3.66 1.91
N MET A 32 7.95 3.32 1.30
CA MET A 32 7.30 4.17 0.30
C MET A 32 6.89 5.52 0.89
N LEU A 33 6.24 5.55 2.06
CA LEU A 33 5.84 6.80 2.71
C LEU A 33 7.04 7.68 3.08
N ASN A 34 8.16 7.07 3.47
CA ASN A 34 9.40 7.79 3.78
C ASN A 34 10.13 8.30 2.53
N SER A 35 9.91 7.68 1.38
CA SER A 35 10.50 8.13 0.10
C SER A 35 9.81 9.36 -0.49
N ILE A 36 8.60 9.69 -0.04
CA ILE A 36 7.82 10.83 -0.52
C ILE A 36 8.51 12.14 -0.14
N LYS A 37 8.69 13.02 -1.13
CA LYS A 37 9.26 14.35 -0.98
C LYS A 37 8.30 15.42 -1.50
N THR A 38 8.60 16.67 -1.14
CA THR A 38 7.94 17.83 -1.74
C THR A 38 8.17 17.85 -3.25
N GLY A 39 7.11 18.06 -4.02
CA GLY A 39 7.09 18.01 -5.49
C GLY A 39 6.65 16.66 -6.07
N ASP A 40 6.46 15.63 -5.22
CA ASP A 40 5.98 14.34 -5.69
C ASP A 40 4.48 14.37 -5.97
N LYS A 41 4.10 13.84 -7.13
CA LYS A 41 2.70 13.53 -7.45
C LYS A 41 2.31 12.26 -6.73
N VAL A 42 1.20 12.29 -6.01
CA VAL A 42 0.70 11.16 -5.23
C VAL A 42 -0.77 10.91 -5.50
N VAL A 43 -1.17 9.66 -5.29
CA VAL A 43 -2.58 9.24 -5.25
C VAL A 43 -2.92 8.89 -3.82
N THR A 44 -3.93 9.57 -3.27
CA THR A 44 -4.46 9.25 -1.95
C THR A 44 -5.32 7.99 -2.00
N ALA A 45 -5.61 7.38 -0.85
CA ALA A 45 -6.46 6.19 -0.75
C ALA A 45 -7.87 6.39 -1.33
N GLY A 46 -8.35 7.63 -1.44
CA GLY A 46 -9.62 7.99 -2.07
C GLY A 46 -9.54 8.16 -3.60
N GLY A 47 -8.40 7.86 -4.23
CA GLY A 47 -8.21 8.03 -5.68
C GLY A 47 -7.96 9.47 -6.12
N ILE A 48 -7.62 10.37 -5.19
CA ILE A 48 -7.38 11.78 -5.49
C ILE A 48 -5.92 11.94 -5.92
N TYR A 49 -5.72 12.55 -7.09
CA TYR A 49 -4.42 12.95 -7.58
C TYR A 49 -4.06 14.33 -7.03
N GLY A 50 -2.84 14.49 -6.57
CA GLY A 50 -2.32 15.79 -6.16
C GLY A 50 -0.81 15.80 -6.02
N GLU A 51 -0.27 16.97 -5.73
CA GLU A 51 1.16 17.18 -5.57
C GLU A 51 1.49 17.51 -4.11
N VAL A 52 2.50 16.84 -3.54
CA VAL A 52 2.95 17.09 -2.18
C VAL A 52 3.67 18.43 -2.12
N THR A 53 3.09 19.39 -1.40
CA THR A 53 3.68 20.73 -1.21
C THR A 53 4.45 20.85 0.09
N SER A 54 4.17 19.99 1.08
CA SER A 54 4.90 19.96 2.35
C SER A 54 4.78 18.58 3.01
N VAL A 55 5.86 18.13 3.63
CA VAL A 55 5.93 16.89 4.41
C VAL A 55 6.01 17.24 5.89
N LYS A 56 5.03 16.79 6.68
CA LYS A 56 5.06 16.86 8.15
C LYS A 56 5.36 15.48 8.74
N ASN A 57 5.50 15.42 10.06
CA ASN A 57 5.83 14.17 10.76
C ASN A 57 4.75 13.09 10.62
N ASP A 58 3.46 13.48 10.66
CA ASP A 58 2.32 12.54 10.63
C ASP A 58 1.39 12.74 9.43
N SER A 59 1.61 13.80 8.65
CA SER A 59 0.74 14.18 7.53
C SER A 59 1.53 14.77 6.35
N PHE A 60 0.87 14.83 5.20
CA PHE A 60 1.34 15.48 3.99
C PHE A 60 0.35 16.57 3.59
N VAL A 61 0.86 17.71 3.14
CA VAL A 61 0.04 18.78 2.55
C VAL A 61 0.05 18.60 1.04
N VAL A 62 -1.09 18.24 0.48
CA VAL A 62 -1.25 17.92 -0.95
C VAL A 62 -2.08 19.01 -1.63
N LYS A 63 -1.56 19.54 -2.73
CA LYS A 63 -2.29 20.47 -3.62
C LYS A 63 -3.04 19.65 -4.67
N ILE A 64 -4.34 19.87 -4.78
CA ILE A 64 -5.21 19.15 -5.76
C ILE A 64 -5.62 20.07 -6.91
N ALA A 65 -5.82 21.36 -6.62
CA ALA A 65 -6.17 22.38 -7.59
C ALA A 65 -5.53 23.71 -7.22
N ASP A 66 -5.64 24.72 -8.08
CA ASP A 66 -5.15 26.05 -7.78
C ASP A 66 -5.88 26.64 -6.57
N ASN A 67 -5.09 27.02 -5.56
CA ASN A 67 -5.53 27.43 -4.21
C ASN A 67 -6.17 26.35 -3.31
N VAL A 68 -6.29 25.09 -3.75
CA VAL A 68 -6.82 24.02 -2.89
C VAL A 68 -5.70 23.14 -2.37
N LYS A 69 -5.42 23.27 -1.08
CA LYS A 69 -4.48 22.41 -0.33
C LYS A 69 -5.25 21.63 0.72
N ILE A 70 -5.00 20.33 0.81
CA ILE A 70 -5.56 19.47 1.84
C ILE A 70 -4.45 18.82 2.65
N GLU A 71 -4.75 18.50 3.89
CA GLU A 71 -3.86 17.74 4.76
C GLU A 71 -4.35 16.30 4.82
N VAL A 72 -3.48 15.36 4.49
CA VAL A 72 -3.76 13.93 4.50
C VAL A 72 -2.77 13.22 5.42
N CYS A 73 -3.27 12.26 6.21
CA CYS A 73 -2.41 11.42 7.04
C CYS A 73 -1.40 10.66 6.17
N LYS A 74 -0.21 10.37 6.71
CA LYS A 74 0.79 9.54 6.01
C LYS A 74 0.23 8.22 5.53
N THR A 75 -0.58 7.56 6.36
CA THR A 75 -1.24 6.28 6.02
C THR A 75 -2.25 6.41 4.88
N GLY A 76 -2.74 7.62 4.59
CA GLY A 76 -3.73 7.91 3.57
C GLY A 76 -3.16 8.05 2.15
N VAL A 77 -1.83 7.96 1.96
CA VAL A 77 -1.21 7.94 0.63
C VAL A 77 -1.03 6.49 0.16
N ASN A 78 -1.50 6.20 -1.05
CA ASN A 78 -1.49 4.84 -1.61
C ASN A 78 -0.34 4.63 -2.60
N THR A 79 -0.04 5.62 -3.44
CA THR A 79 0.97 5.46 -4.51
C THR A 79 1.61 6.80 -4.87
N VAL A 80 2.88 6.76 -5.25
CA VAL A 80 3.63 7.90 -5.80
C VAL A 80 3.70 7.74 -7.32
N VAL A 81 3.37 8.81 -8.05
CA VAL A 81 3.24 8.85 -9.52
C VAL A 81 4.52 9.34 -10.21
N ASN A 82 5.37 10.12 -9.52
CA ASN A 82 6.62 10.62 -10.10
C ASN A 82 7.77 9.60 -9.94
N ASN A 83 7.92 8.78 -10.99
CA ASN A 83 9.14 8.13 -11.47
C ASN A 83 10.11 7.49 -10.44
N ALA A 84 9.76 6.29 -9.97
CA ALA A 84 10.68 5.16 -9.88
C ALA A 84 9.84 3.88 -9.82
N ALA A 85 9.86 3.10 -10.92
CA ALA A 85 9.39 1.73 -11.09
C ALA A 85 8.09 1.33 -10.34
N PRO A 86 6.99 1.02 -11.06
CA PRO A 86 5.85 0.38 -10.42
C PRO A 86 6.35 -0.90 -9.76
N ALA A 87 6.21 -0.98 -8.43
CA ALA A 87 6.16 -2.27 -7.78
C ALA A 87 4.90 -2.94 -8.34
N GLU A 88 5.11 -3.71 -9.41
CA GLU A 88 4.20 -4.63 -10.05
C GLU A 88 3.46 -5.42 -8.97
N ASN A 89 2.29 -4.92 -8.54
CA ASN A 89 1.31 -5.77 -7.91
C ASN A 89 0.62 -6.49 -9.07
N LYS A 90 1.11 -7.69 -9.39
CA LYS A 90 0.34 -8.65 -10.18
C LYS A 90 -1.00 -8.84 -9.46
N SER A 91 -2.01 -8.08 -9.87
CA SER A 91 -3.39 -8.50 -9.72
C SER A 91 -3.47 -9.81 -10.49
N PRO A 92 -3.87 -10.94 -9.88
CA PRO A 92 -4.13 -12.15 -10.62
C PRO A 92 -5.24 -11.81 -11.61
N ASP A 93 -4.90 -11.79 -12.89
CA ASP A 93 -5.82 -11.77 -14.01
C ASP A 93 -6.68 -13.04 -13.91
N TYR A 94 -7.87 -12.93 -13.31
CA TYR A 94 -8.91 -13.94 -13.42
C TYR A 94 -9.90 -13.49 -14.49
N ASN A 95 -9.42 -13.38 -15.73
CA ASN A 95 -10.30 -13.38 -16.89
C ASN A 95 -9.58 -13.97 -18.11
N LYS A 96 -9.36 -15.28 -18.05
CA LYS A 96 -9.01 -16.04 -19.25
C LYS A 96 -9.66 -17.42 -19.30
N ASP A 97 -10.94 -17.47 -18.94
CA ASP A 97 -11.83 -18.59 -19.20
C ASP A 97 -12.90 -18.14 -20.20
N SER A 98 -12.51 -17.86 -21.45
CA SER A 98 -13.47 -17.68 -22.55
C SER A 98 -12.83 -17.91 -23.91
N LYS A 99 -12.51 -19.17 -24.22
CA LYS A 99 -12.77 -19.74 -25.55
C LYS A 99 -12.71 -21.26 -25.55
#